data_AF-Q8HH88-F1
#
_entry.id   AF-Q8HH88-F1
#
_cell.length_a   1.000
_cell.length_b   1.000
_cell.length_c   1.000
_cell.angle_alpha   90.00
_cell.angle_beta   90.00
_cell.angle_gamma   90.00
#
_symmetry.space_group_name_H-M   'P 1'
#
loop_
_entity.id
_entity.type
_entity.pdbx_description
1 polymer ?
#
loop_
_entity_poly.entity_id
_entity_poly.type
_entity_poly.pdbx_seq_one_letter_code
_entity_poly.pdbx_strand_id
1 'polypeptide(L)'
;DSCSFTMMELSLFHDYMLSILMGIVVMITYILSYIIFNKNFYKNLSESTKIEIIWSVVPVFILIMLVMPSMKVLYLMEDIKTPSLNFKIVAHQWYWSYIVPFFKSYFYKTNSKEYFFHEFDSIMENEKMPRLLNCDKSLIIPYKTNSRLLLFSTDVI
;
A
#
# COMPACT_ATOMS: atom_id res chain seq x y z
N ASP A 1 -3.94 -7.33 -10.69
CA ASP A 1 -4.14 -8.55 -9.89
C ASP A 1 -3.28 -8.55 -8.64
N SER A 2 -3.83 -9.06 -7.54
CA SER A 2 -3.10 -9.18 -6.27
C SER A 2 -2.16 -10.39 -6.29
N CYS A 3 -0.86 -10.17 -6.10
CA CYS A 3 0.14 -11.25 -6.02
C CYS A 3 0.48 -11.69 -4.58
N SER A 4 -0.07 -11.02 -3.57
CA SER A 4 0.09 -11.35 -2.15
C SER A 4 -1.24 -11.30 -1.40
N PHE A 5 -1.32 -12.01 -0.28
CA PHE A 5 -2.51 -12.02 0.58
C PHE A 5 -2.83 -10.61 1.13
N THR A 6 -1.81 -9.86 1.55
CA THR A 6 -1.99 -8.49 2.04
C THR A 6 -2.49 -7.54 0.95
N MET A 7 -2.03 -7.70 -0.30
CA MET A 7 -2.53 -6.91 -1.43
C MET A 7 -3.99 -7.25 -1.76
N MET A 8 -4.39 -8.51 -1.58
CA MET A 8 -5.79 -8.92 -1.76
C MET A 8 -6.70 -8.22 -0.72
N GLU A 9 -6.38 -8.28 0.57
CA GLU A 9 -7.16 -7.58 1.61
C GLU A 9 -7.16 -6.06 1.40
N LEU A 10 -6.05 -5.47 0.95
CA LEU A 10 -5.99 -4.07 0.55
C LEU A 10 -6.94 -3.72 -0.59
N SER A 11 -6.99 -4.54 -1.65
CA SER A 11 -7.90 -4.30 -2.77
C SER A 11 -9.36 -4.38 -2.36
N LEU A 12 -9.72 -5.34 -1.50
CA LEU A 12 -11.07 -5.44 -0.95
C LEU A 12 -11.43 -4.24 -0.07
N PHE A 13 -10.49 -3.79 0.76
CA PHE A 13 -10.67 -2.58 1.56
C PHE A 13 -10.83 -1.34 0.69
N HIS A 14 -10.03 -1.21 -0.36
CA HIS A 14 -10.15 -0.12 -1.33
C HIS A 14 -11.54 -0.09 -1.96
N ASP A 15 -12.04 -1.23 -2.45
CA ASP A 15 -13.34 -1.30 -3.09
C ASP A 15 -14.48 -0.98 -2.11
N TYR A 16 -14.36 -1.42 -0.85
CA TYR A 16 -15.28 -1.05 0.23
C TYR A 16 -15.29 0.48 0.46
N MET A 17 -14.12 1.10 0.63
CA MET A 17 -13.99 2.55 0.80
C MET A 17 -14.58 3.32 -0.39
N LEU A 18 -14.29 2.86 -1.61
CA LEU A 18 -14.77 3.47 -2.84
C LEU A 18 -16.30 3.39 -2.94
N SER A 19 -16.91 2.28 -2.54
CA SER A 19 -18.38 2.13 -2.54
C SER A 19 -19.07 3.16 -1.64
N ILE A 20 -18.51 3.43 -0.45
CA ILE A 20 -19.02 4.41 0.50
C ILE A 20 -18.81 5.82 -0.02
N LEU A 21 -17.62 6.13 -0.55
CA LEU A 21 -17.31 7.42 -1.16
C LEU A 21 -18.25 7.73 -2.32
N MET A 22 -18.50 6.75 -3.21
CA MET A 22 -19.45 6.91 -4.31
C MET A 22 -20.87 7.18 -3.79
N GLY A 23 -21.30 6.50 -2.72
CA GLY A 23 -22.58 6.80 -2.07
C GLY A 23 -22.70 8.25 -1.58
N ILE A 24 -21.65 8.77 -0.95
CA ILE A 24 -21.60 10.17 -0.48
C ILE A 24 -21.64 11.14 -1.67
N VAL A 25 -20.85 10.89 -2.71
CA VAL A 25 -20.82 11.74 -3.92
C VAL A 25 -22.19 11.75 -4.60
N VAL A 26 -22.86 10.60 -4.74
CA VAL A 26 -24.21 10.52 -5.31
C VAL A 26 -25.22 11.29 -4.45
N MET A 27 -25.15 11.19 -3.12
CA MET A 27 -26.03 11.95 -2.23
C MET A 27 -25.85 13.47 -2.38
N ILE A 28 -24.60 13.94 -2.38
CA ILE A 28 -24.29 15.38 -2.50
C ILE A 28 -24.71 15.90 -3.87
N THR A 29 -24.39 15.17 -4.94
CA THR A 29 -24.78 15.56 -6.30
C THR A 29 -26.30 15.59 -6.46
N TYR A 30 -27.03 14.65 -5.84
CA TYR A 30 -28.48 14.68 -5.80
C TYR A 30 -29.03 15.93 -5.09
N ILE A 31 -28.53 16.26 -3.89
CA ILE A 31 -28.98 17.45 -3.14
C ILE A 31 -28.68 18.74 -3.92
N LEU A 32 -27.50 18.86 -4.50
CA LEU A 32 -27.13 20.03 -5.31
C LEU A 32 -28.02 20.16 -6.55
N SER A 33 -28.28 19.06 -7.25
CA SER A 33 -29.18 19.06 -8.40
C SER A 33 -30.60 19.48 -8.00
N TYR A 34 -31.10 18.99 -6.87
CA TYR A 34 -32.41 19.35 -6.34
C TYR A 34 -32.49 20.85 -6.03
N ILE A 35 -31.48 21.45 -5.40
CA ILE A 35 -31.45 22.88 -5.10
C ILE A 35 -31.46 23.72 -6.39
N ILE A 36 -30.71 23.32 -7.42
CA ILE A 36 -30.63 24.04 -8.70
C ILE A 36 -31.96 24.01 -9.47
N PHE A 37 -32.65 22.85 -9.50
CA PHE A 37 -33.89 22.69 -10.24
C PHE A 37 -35.14 23.17 -9.48
N ASN A 38 -35.04 23.37 -8.17
CA ASN A 38 -36.18 23.79 -7.37
C ASN A 38 -36.49 25.28 -7.59
N LYS A 39 -37.74 25.58 -7.97
CA LYS A 39 -38.20 26.96 -8.25
C LYS A 39 -38.75 27.67 -7.00
N ASN A 40 -38.95 26.95 -5.91
CA ASN A 40 -39.57 27.49 -4.70
C ASN A 40 -38.53 28.23 -3.84
N PHE A 41 -38.85 29.47 -3.44
CA PHE A 41 -38.00 30.27 -2.56
C PHE A 41 -38.52 30.26 -1.12
N TYR A 42 -37.67 29.88 -0.17
CA TYR A 42 -37.92 30.04 1.26
C TYR A 42 -37.28 31.34 1.77
N LYS A 43 -38.10 32.32 2.17
CA LYS A 43 -37.64 33.67 2.56
C LYS A 43 -37.20 33.78 4.02
N ASN A 44 -37.77 32.99 4.92
CA ASN A 44 -37.43 32.96 6.34
C ASN A 44 -36.73 31.64 6.65
N LEU A 45 -35.41 31.61 6.43
CA LEU A 45 -34.57 30.48 6.84
C LEU A 45 -34.07 30.76 8.25
N SER A 46 -34.73 30.17 9.24
CA SER A 46 -34.24 30.19 10.63
C SER A 46 -33.22 29.08 10.83
N GLU A 47 -32.19 29.32 11.63
CA GLU A 47 -31.26 28.29 12.07
C GLU A 47 -32.00 27.10 12.65
N SER A 48 -31.60 25.89 12.25
CA SER A 48 -32.21 24.65 12.71
C SER A 48 -31.15 23.73 13.28
N THR A 49 -30.97 23.78 14.60
CA THR A 49 -30.05 22.91 15.35
C THR A 49 -30.29 21.42 15.07
N LYS A 50 -31.53 21.04 14.76
CA LYS A 50 -31.89 19.66 14.39
C LYS A 50 -31.16 19.17 13.13
N ILE A 51 -31.03 20.00 12.08
CA ILE A 51 -30.32 19.62 10.84
C ILE A 51 -28.82 19.53 11.10
N GLU A 52 -28.29 20.43 11.92
CA GLU A 52 -26.88 20.44 12.28
C GLU A 52 -26.45 19.18 13.04
N ILE A 53 -27.31 18.69 13.94
CA ILE A 53 -27.08 17.43 14.64
C ILE A 53 -27.09 16.26 13.64
N ILE A 54 -28.01 16.24 12.67
CA ILE A 54 -28.09 15.15 11.68
C ILE A 54 -26.82 15.12 10.80
N TRP A 55 -26.41 16.25 10.22
CA TRP A 55 -25.26 16.27 9.32
C TRP A 55 -23.91 16.12 10.03
N SER A 56 -23.87 16.16 11.37
CA SER A 56 -22.65 15.97 12.16
C SER A 56 -22.53 14.54 12.65
N VAL A 57 -23.64 13.93 13.08
CA VAL A 57 -23.68 12.53 13.53
C VAL A 57 -23.51 11.56 12.36
N VAL A 58 -24.12 11.83 11.20
CA VAL A 58 -24.04 10.92 10.03
C VAL A 58 -22.58 10.71 9.56
N PRO A 59 -21.77 11.76 9.32
CA PRO A 59 -20.36 11.58 8.95
C PRO A 59 -19.54 10.85 10.02
N VAL A 60 -19.78 11.12 11.30
CA VAL A 60 -19.09 10.43 12.41
C VAL A 60 -19.37 8.92 12.36
N PHE A 61 -20.62 8.53 12.13
CA PHE A 61 -20.97 7.11 12.01
C PHE A 61 -20.32 6.45 10.79
N ILE A 62 -20.29 7.15 9.64
CA ILE A 62 -19.60 6.66 8.44
C ILE A 62 -18.11 6.45 8.74
N LEU A 63 -17.43 7.40 9.39
CA LEU A 63 -16.02 7.27 9.74
C LEU A 63 -15.73 6.04 10.63
N ILE A 64 -16.59 5.76 11.62
CA ILE A 64 -16.44 4.58 12.48
C ILE A 64 -16.51 3.29 11.65
N MET A 65 -17.42 3.23 10.67
CA MET A 65 -17.54 2.08 9.76
C MET A 65 -16.30 1.89 8.89
N LEU A 66 -15.60 2.96 8.52
CA LEU A 66 -14.36 2.89 7.73
C LEU A 66 -13.15 2.47 8.56
N VAL A 67 -13.09 2.90 9.83
CA VAL A 67 -11.96 2.62 10.72
C VAL A 67 -11.84 1.13 11.06
N MET A 68 -12.97 0.43 11.26
CA MET A 68 -12.94 -0.99 11.62
C MET A 68 -12.19 -1.89 10.61
N PRO A 69 -12.52 -1.88 9.30
CA PRO A 69 -11.79 -2.65 8.32
C PRO A 69 -10.37 -2.10 8.08
N SER A 70 -10.14 -0.78 8.22
CA SER A 70 -8.80 -0.21 8.04
C SER A 70 -7.82 -0.72 9.10
N MET A 71 -8.25 -0.77 10.37
CA MET A 71 -7.42 -1.28 11.46
C MET A 71 -7.13 -2.78 11.29
N LYS A 72 -8.11 -3.57 10.85
CA LYS A 72 -7.90 -4.99 10.55
C LYS A 72 -6.79 -5.18 9.51
N VAL A 73 -6.82 -4.44 8.40
CA VAL A 73 -5.81 -4.54 7.34
C VAL A 73 -4.44 -4.09 7.84
N LEU A 74 -4.38 -3.02 8.65
CA LEU A 74 -3.13 -2.53 9.24
C LEU A 74 -2.44 -3.62 10.06
N TYR A 75 -3.16 -4.26 10.98
CA TYR A 75 -2.59 -5.35 11.79
C TYR A 75 -2.15 -6.55 10.96
N LEU A 76 -2.88 -6.89 9.89
CA LEU A 76 -2.47 -7.97 8.98
C LEU A 76 -1.17 -7.67 8.23
N MET A 77 -0.84 -6.40 8.01
CA MET A 77 0.43 -6.00 7.40
C MET A 77 1.58 -6.02 8.39
N GLU A 78 1.32 -5.60 9.63
CA GLU A 78 2.33 -5.55 10.68
C GLU A 78 2.66 -6.94 11.24
N ASP A 79 1.82 -7.95 11.01
CA ASP A 79 2.07 -9.33 11.44
C ASP A 79 3.32 -9.92 10.76
N ILE A 80 4.46 -9.82 11.46
CA ILE A 80 5.74 -10.39 11.03
C ILE A 80 5.68 -11.91 11.22
N LYS A 81 5.24 -12.63 10.20
CA LYS A 81 5.43 -14.08 10.12
C LYS A 81 6.93 -14.39 10.13
N THR A 82 7.31 -15.52 10.74
CA THR A 82 8.70 -16.02 10.67
C THR A 82 9.08 -16.24 9.20
N PRO A 83 10.04 -15.49 8.65
CA PRO A 83 10.42 -15.64 7.25
C PRO A 83 11.33 -16.86 7.08
N SER A 84 11.18 -17.50 5.94
CA SER A 84 12.07 -18.60 5.50
C SER A 84 13.37 -18.08 4.91
N LEU A 85 13.35 -16.91 4.26
CA LEU A 85 14.50 -16.31 3.58
C LEU A 85 14.58 -14.82 3.90
N ASN A 86 15.80 -14.32 4.06
CA ASN A 86 16.09 -12.90 4.27
C ASN A 86 16.90 -12.39 3.08
N PHE A 87 16.39 -11.41 2.36
CA PHE A 87 17.11 -10.69 1.30
C PHE A 87 17.50 -9.32 1.84
N LYS A 88 18.71 -8.86 1.54
CA LYS A 88 19.12 -7.50 1.81
C LYS A 88 19.17 -6.73 0.48
N ILE A 89 18.57 -5.56 0.48
CA ILE A 89 18.47 -4.65 -0.66
C ILE A 89 19.16 -3.36 -0.24
N VAL A 90 20.16 -2.94 -1.00
CA VAL A 90 20.90 -1.71 -0.76
C VAL A 90 20.62 -0.74 -1.90
N ALA A 91 20.11 0.44 -1.57
CA ALA A 91 19.86 1.52 -2.51
C ALA A 91 21.12 2.37 -2.68
N HIS A 92 21.44 2.67 -3.93
CA HIS A 92 22.45 3.63 -4.35
C HIS A 92 21.80 4.71 -5.22
N GLN A 93 22.53 5.77 -5.53
CA GLN A 93 22.05 6.76 -6.48
C GLN A 93 21.85 6.13 -7.88
N TRP A 94 20.57 5.96 -8.25
CA TRP A 94 20.06 5.44 -9.53
C TRP A 94 20.20 3.94 -9.80
N TYR A 95 20.58 3.12 -8.82
CA TYR A 95 20.56 1.66 -8.97
C TYR A 95 20.39 0.95 -7.62
N TRP A 96 20.12 -0.35 -7.68
CA TRP A 96 19.92 -1.20 -6.50
C TRP A 96 20.94 -2.33 -6.51
N SER A 97 21.47 -2.67 -5.34
CA SER A 97 22.29 -3.87 -5.15
C SER A 97 21.57 -4.85 -4.23
N TYR A 98 21.67 -6.13 -4.58
CA TYR A 98 20.94 -7.21 -3.93
C TYR A 98 21.90 -8.22 -3.33
N ILE A 99 21.69 -8.54 -2.05
CA ILE A 99 22.44 -9.56 -1.32
C ILE A 99 21.48 -10.71 -1.01
N VAL A 100 21.71 -11.83 -1.68
CA VAL A 100 20.85 -13.02 -1.64
C VAL A 100 21.52 -14.13 -0.83
N PRO A 101 20.81 -14.82 0.09
CA PRO A 101 21.35 -15.91 0.92
C PRO A 101 21.51 -17.25 0.17
N PHE A 102 21.91 -17.21 -1.10
CA PHE A 102 22.10 -18.43 -1.90
C PHE A 102 23.52 -18.99 -1.76
N PHE A 103 23.63 -20.32 -1.84
CA PHE A 103 24.90 -21.03 -1.74
C PHE A 103 25.89 -20.60 -2.82
N LYS A 104 27.12 -20.31 -2.38
CA LYS A 104 28.34 -19.96 -3.13
C LYS A 104 28.36 -18.57 -3.79
N SER A 105 28.99 -17.62 -3.12
CA SER A 105 30.08 -16.82 -3.74
C SER A 105 30.85 -15.95 -2.76
N TYR A 106 30.27 -15.57 -1.62
CA TYR A 106 30.98 -14.83 -0.58
C TYR A 106 30.67 -15.37 0.82
N PHE A 107 31.69 -15.41 1.68
CA PHE A 107 31.60 -15.92 3.03
C PHE A 107 32.01 -14.88 4.06
N TYR A 108 31.21 -14.70 5.10
CA TYR A 108 31.65 -14.04 6.32
C TYR A 108 31.80 -15.07 7.43
N LYS A 109 32.97 -15.07 8.10
CA LYS A 109 33.27 -15.94 9.23
C LYS A 109 33.14 -15.12 10.51
N THR A 110 32.02 -15.27 11.21
CA THR A 110 31.98 -14.95 12.65
C THR A 110 32.38 -16.22 13.41
N ASN A 111 33.02 -16.08 14.57
CA ASN A 111 33.77 -17.07 15.38
C ASN A 111 33.35 -18.57 15.42
N SER A 112 32.24 -19.00 14.82
CA SER A 112 31.90 -20.42 14.60
C SER A 112 30.95 -20.73 13.42
N LYS A 113 30.56 -19.77 12.56
CA LYS A 113 29.62 -20.02 11.45
C LYS A 113 30.01 -19.28 10.17
N GLU A 114 30.03 -20.01 9.06
CA GLU A 114 30.26 -19.51 7.71
C GLU A 114 28.91 -19.31 7.01
N TYR A 115 28.66 -18.09 6.54
CA TYR A 115 27.41 -17.73 5.86
C TYR A 115 27.69 -17.39 4.39
N PHE A 116 26.97 -18.00 3.46
CA PHE A 116 27.14 -17.82 2.02
C PHE A 116 26.16 -16.79 1.45
N PHE A 117 26.65 -15.83 0.66
CA PHE A 117 25.81 -14.87 -0.05
C PHE A 117 26.34 -14.56 -1.45
N HIS A 118 25.46 -14.10 -2.34
CA HIS A 118 25.79 -13.53 -3.65
C HIS A 118 25.30 -12.08 -3.70
N GLU A 119 26.19 -11.16 -4.08
CA GLU A 119 25.93 -9.73 -4.22
C GLU A 119 25.98 -9.33 -5.70
N PHE A 120 25.00 -8.55 -6.16
CA PHE A 120 25.00 -8.02 -7.52
C PHE A 120 24.26 -6.70 -7.64
N ASP A 121 24.74 -5.87 -8.57
CA ASP A 121 24.08 -4.62 -8.96
C ASP A 121 23.04 -4.86 -10.06
N SER A 122 21.90 -4.19 -9.90
CA SER A 122 20.79 -4.13 -10.84
C SER A 122 20.67 -2.71 -11.38
N ILE A 123 21.13 -2.53 -12.62
CA ILE A 123 21.11 -1.25 -13.34
C ILE A 123 19.96 -1.27 -14.34
N MET A 124 19.37 -0.09 -14.58
CA MET A 124 18.28 0.08 -15.53
C MET A 124 18.76 -0.17 -16.97
N GLU A 125 18.03 -1.02 -17.69
CA GLU A 125 18.34 -1.38 -19.06
C GLU A 125 17.39 -0.62 -20.01
N ASN A 126 17.94 0.24 -20.87
CA ASN A 126 17.13 1.09 -21.75
C ASN A 126 16.65 0.39 -23.04
N GLU A 127 17.27 -0.72 -23.42
CA GLU A 127 17.05 -1.34 -24.74
C GLU A 127 15.93 -2.39 -24.73
N LYS A 128 15.54 -2.90 -23.56
CA LYS A 128 14.51 -3.94 -23.42
C LYS A 128 13.17 -3.34 -23.00
N MET A 129 12.10 -3.91 -23.55
CA MET A 129 10.75 -3.66 -23.05
C MET A 129 10.55 -4.39 -21.70
N PRO A 130 9.86 -3.79 -20.71
CA PRO A 130 9.21 -2.48 -20.73
C PRO A 130 10.18 -1.32 -20.42
N ARG A 131 10.00 -0.22 -21.18
CA ARG A 131 10.79 1.00 -21.05
C ARG A 131 10.77 1.53 -19.60
N LEU A 132 11.95 1.83 -19.05
CA LEU A 132 12.16 2.32 -17.67
C LEU A 132 11.78 1.34 -16.54
N LEU A 133 11.44 0.09 -16.86
CA LEU A 133 11.09 -0.93 -15.87
C LEU A 133 12.04 -2.13 -15.93
N ASN A 134 12.67 -2.37 -17.07
CA ASN A 134 13.62 -3.46 -17.20
C ASN A 134 14.98 -3.12 -16.57
N CYS A 135 15.60 -4.15 -15.99
CA CYS A 135 16.95 -4.08 -15.42
C CYS A 135 17.81 -5.22 -15.97
N ASP A 136 19.12 -5.05 -15.94
CA ASP A 136 20.08 -6.05 -16.42
C ASP A 136 20.00 -7.36 -15.62
N LYS A 137 19.86 -7.23 -14.29
CA LYS A 137 19.78 -8.37 -13.34
C LYS A 137 18.54 -8.24 -12.46
N SER A 138 17.62 -9.19 -12.56
CA SER A 138 16.41 -9.23 -11.74
C SER A 138 16.63 -9.98 -10.42
N LEU A 139 15.94 -9.54 -9.37
CA LEU A 139 15.89 -10.27 -8.11
C LEU A 139 14.97 -11.48 -8.24
N ILE A 140 15.51 -12.68 -8.01
CA ILE A 140 14.76 -13.93 -8.03
C ILE A 140 14.31 -14.27 -6.61
N ILE A 141 12.99 -14.41 -6.42
CA ILE A 141 12.37 -14.75 -5.13
C ILE A 141 11.56 -16.04 -5.31
N PRO A 142 11.69 -17.04 -4.42
CA PRO A 142 10.89 -18.25 -4.50
C PRO A 142 9.41 -18.00 -4.22
N TYR A 143 8.57 -18.63 -5.03
CA TYR A 143 7.12 -18.54 -4.90
C TYR A 143 6.60 -19.34 -3.68
N LYS A 144 5.48 -18.90 -3.10
CA LYS A 144 4.81 -19.54 -1.94
C LYS A 144 5.63 -19.65 -0.65
N THR A 145 6.71 -18.89 -0.52
CA THR A 145 7.51 -18.83 0.72
C THR A 145 7.47 -17.44 1.34
N ASN A 146 7.41 -17.34 2.66
CA ASN A 146 7.53 -16.04 3.35
C ASN A 146 9.00 -15.57 3.25
N SER A 147 9.22 -14.48 2.52
CA SER A 147 10.52 -13.80 2.41
C SER A 147 10.49 -12.47 3.16
N ARG A 148 11.54 -12.17 3.91
CA ARG A 148 11.79 -10.85 4.49
C ARG A 148 12.75 -10.08 3.59
N LEU A 149 12.39 -8.85 3.25
CA LEU A 149 13.26 -7.90 2.56
C LEU A 149 13.76 -6.88 3.58
N LEU A 150 15.08 -6.69 3.64
CA LEU A 150 15.74 -5.69 4.48
C LEU A 150 16.26 -4.58 3.57
N LEU A 151 15.61 -3.42 3.62
CA LEU A 151 15.92 -2.26 2.79
C LEU A 151 16.82 -1.29 3.57
N PHE A 152 17.92 -0.89 2.95
CA PHE A 152 18.79 0.18 3.45
C PHE A 152 19.30 1.01 2.27
N SER A 153 19.67 2.26 2.52
CA SER A 153 20.35 3.10 1.53
C SER A 153 21.75 3.47 1.98
N THR A 154 22.62 3.73 1.01
CA THR A 154 24.00 4.17 1.27
C THR A 154 24.14 5.68 1.19
N ASP A 155 23.42 6.32 0.26
CA ASP A 155 23.61 7.74 -0.06
C ASP A 155 22.39 8.60 0.31
N VAL A 156 21.21 8.29 -0.27
CA VAL A 156 19.98 9.10 -0.16
C VAL A 156 18.80 8.20 0.28
N ILE A 157 17.72 8.80 0.78
CA ILE A 157 16.48 8.11 1.21
C ILE A 157 15.89 7.25 0.08
#